data_AF-A0A967BP39-F1
#
_entry.id   AF-A0A967BP39-F1
#
_cell.length_a   1.000
_cell.length_b   1.000
_cell.length_c   1.000
_cell.angle_alpha   90.00
_cell.angle_beta   90.00
_cell.angle_gamma   90.00
#
_symmetry.space_group_name_H-M   'P 1'
#
loop_
_entity.id
_entity.type
_entity.pdbx_description
1 polymer ?
#
loop_
_entity_poly.entity_id
_entity_poly.type
_entity_poly.pdbx_seq_one_letter_code
_entity_poly.pdbx_strand_id
1 'polypeptide(L)'
;MNANDEKGKAIDLAISQIEKNFGKGSIMKLGNGARTPIETISTGSLSLDIALGGGVPRGRVVEIFGPESSGKTTLSLHILAEAQKSGGTVAFIDAEHALDPEYAKKIGVNTDELLLSQPDSGEQALEILETLVRSNALDVIVVDSVAALTPRAEIEGDMGDAHMGLQARLMSQALRKLTSIVAKTKTTVIFLNQLRMKIGVVFGNPETTTGGQALKFYSSVRMDIRCIGKIEGVGTVEKELVGNRVKVKIIKNKIAPPFKIAEFDIMYNKGISFEGDLLDLATKYNITRKAGAFYSYKDKKLGQGRENVKAFLLENDKMLKDIEKDVKALVFGTAAEKAKVVKDLPAEAKA
;
A
#
# COMPACT_ATOMS: atom_id res chain seq x y z
N MET A 1 1.87 -33.01 45.06
CA MET A 1 2.29 -32.06 44.01
C MET A 1 1.28 -32.17 42.88
N ASN A 2 0.70 -31.07 42.42
CA ASN A 2 -0.42 -31.10 41.47
C ASN A 2 0.09 -31.39 40.05
N ALA A 3 -0.59 -32.28 39.30
CA ALA A 3 -0.21 -32.65 37.93
C ALA A 3 -0.15 -31.46 36.94
N ASN A 4 -0.79 -30.33 37.27
CA ASN A 4 -0.68 -29.08 36.52
C ASN A 4 0.70 -28.40 36.69
N ASP A 5 1.36 -28.54 37.85
CA ASP A 5 2.67 -27.95 38.10
C ASP A 5 3.77 -28.72 37.35
N GLU A 6 3.64 -30.04 37.21
CA GLU A 6 4.58 -30.86 36.43
C GLU A 6 4.48 -30.58 34.92
N LYS A 7 3.27 -30.43 34.40
CA LYS A 7 3.06 -30.00 33.00
C LYS A 7 3.61 -28.59 32.76
N GLY A 8 3.42 -27.67 33.69
CA GLY A 8 3.97 -26.31 33.61
C GLY A 8 5.50 -26.32 33.55
N LYS A 9 6.16 -27.06 34.45
CA LYS A 9 7.63 -27.20 34.47
C LYS A 9 8.16 -27.85 33.20
N ALA A 10 7.50 -28.88 32.67
CA ALA A 10 7.90 -29.53 31.43
C ALA A 10 7.80 -28.57 30.23
N ILE A 11 6.76 -27.74 30.17
CA ILE A 11 6.57 -26.70 29.15
C ILE A 11 7.67 -25.65 29.25
N ASP A 12 7.98 -25.16 30.45
CA ASP A 12 8.98 -24.10 30.63
C ASP A 12 10.41 -24.61 30.33
N LEU A 13 10.70 -25.89 30.62
CA LEU A 13 11.93 -26.57 30.19
C LEU A 13 12.01 -26.70 28.67
N ALA A 14 10.92 -27.10 28.01
CA ALA A 14 10.86 -27.19 26.55
C ALA A 14 11.05 -25.80 25.91
N ILE A 15 10.41 -24.75 26.44
CA ILE A 15 10.60 -23.36 26.01
C ILE A 15 12.08 -22.95 26.14
N SER A 16 12.69 -23.20 27.29
CA SER A 16 14.10 -22.85 27.55
C SER A 16 15.05 -23.59 26.60
N GLN A 17 14.78 -24.87 26.33
CA GLN A 17 15.57 -25.66 25.39
C GLN A 17 15.43 -25.14 23.96
N ILE A 18 14.23 -24.75 23.54
CA ILE A 18 13.98 -24.17 22.22
C ILE A 18 14.70 -22.81 22.10
N GLU A 19 14.62 -21.93 23.10
CA GLU A 19 15.33 -20.65 23.09
C GLU A 19 16.86 -20.82 23.08
N LYS A 20 17.40 -21.83 23.78
CA LYS A 20 18.83 -22.14 23.76
C LYS A 20 19.30 -22.62 22.38
N ASN A 21 18.49 -23.42 21.70
CA ASN A 21 18.84 -24.00 20.41
C ASN A 21 18.61 -23.05 19.22
N PHE A 22 17.59 -22.19 19.30
CA PHE A 22 17.11 -21.39 18.16
C PHE A 22 17.13 -19.87 18.41
N GLY A 23 17.58 -19.43 19.58
CA GLY A 23 17.70 -18.03 19.98
C GLY A 23 16.51 -17.50 20.77
N LYS A 24 16.73 -16.44 21.56
CA LYS A 24 15.66 -15.78 22.33
C LYS A 24 14.52 -15.33 21.41
N GLY A 25 13.28 -15.60 21.82
CA GLY A 25 12.08 -15.26 21.05
C GLY A 25 11.70 -16.26 19.95
N SER A 26 12.40 -17.38 19.81
CA SER A 26 12.00 -18.48 18.92
C SER A 26 10.67 -19.15 19.31
N ILE A 27 10.29 -19.04 20.58
CA ILE A 27 8.99 -19.48 21.11
C ILE A 27 8.58 -18.55 22.25
N MET A 28 7.31 -18.15 22.29
CA MET A 28 6.80 -17.25 23.32
C MET A 28 5.31 -17.49 23.56
N LYS A 29 4.86 -17.30 24.81
CA LYS A 29 3.44 -17.40 25.19
C LYS A 29 2.70 -16.19 24.59
N LEU A 30 1.67 -16.44 23.77
CA LEU A 30 0.95 -15.41 23.01
C LEU A 30 0.34 -14.30 23.90
N GLY A 31 -0.01 -14.60 25.15
CA GLY A 31 -0.56 -13.63 26.11
C GLY A 31 0.46 -12.79 26.88
N ASN A 32 1.74 -13.20 26.88
CA ASN A 32 2.81 -12.48 27.61
C ASN A 32 3.59 -11.50 26.70
N GLY A 33 3.41 -11.61 25.38
CA GLY A 33 3.78 -10.55 24.46
C GLY A 33 2.56 -9.68 24.25
N ALA A 34 2.59 -8.41 24.67
CA ALA A 34 1.71 -7.41 24.09
C ALA A 34 1.79 -7.58 22.57
N ARG A 35 0.66 -7.75 21.87
CA ARG A 35 0.66 -7.76 20.41
C ARG A 35 1.33 -6.45 19.98
N THR A 36 2.61 -6.49 19.63
CA THR A 36 3.31 -5.30 19.16
C THR A 36 2.54 -4.86 17.93
N PRO A 37 1.98 -3.64 17.91
CA PRO A 37 1.28 -3.15 16.74
C PRO A 37 2.22 -3.30 15.55
N ILE A 38 1.73 -3.90 14.45
CA ILE A 38 2.55 -3.99 13.24
C ILE A 38 2.72 -2.57 12.74
N GLU A 39 3.97 -2.11 12.72
CA GLU A 39 4.31 -0.79 12.18
C GLU A 39 3.90 -0.71 10.70
N THR A 40 3.37 0.46 10.30
CA THR A 40 2.90 0.71 8.93
C THR A 40 3.62 1.91 8.32
N ILE A 41 3.64 1.96 7.00
CA ILE A 41 4.14 3.07 6.18
C ILE A 41 2.93 3.66 5.45
N SER A 42 2.82 4.98 5.44
CA SER A 42 1.72 5.66 4.73
C SER A 42 1.76 5.37 3.24
N THR A 43 0.59 5.30 2.62
CA THR A 43 0.44 5.16 1.18
C THR A 43 0.43 6.48 0.42
N GLY A 44 0.49 7.62 1.13
CA GLY A 44 0.26 8.94 0.57
C GLY A 44 -1.22 9.27 0.32
N SER A 45 -2.11 8.28 0.45
CA SER A 45 -3.57 8.46 0.49
C SER A 45 -4.10 8.16 1.89
N LEU A 46 -4.71 9.15 2.52
CA LEU A 46 -5.32 8.99 3.84
C LEU A 46 -6.49 7.99 3.79
N SER A 47 -7.27 7.97 2.71
CA SER A 47 -8.39 7.02 2.61
C SER A 47 -7.90 5.59 2.47
N LEU A 48 -6.81 5.38 1.72
CA LEU A 48 -6.19 4.07 1.60
C LEU A 48 -5.53 3.62 2.91
N ASP A 49 -4.86 4.53 3.63
CA ASP A 49 -4.31 4.23 4.96
C ASP A 49 -5.41 3.80 5.94
N ILE A 50 -6.54 4.51 5.98
CA ILE A 50 -7.71 4.13 6.79
C ILE A 50 -8.27 2.76 6.37
N ALA A 51 -8.35 2.51 5.07
CA ALA A 51 -8.84 1.23 4.55
C ALA A 51 -7.89 0.07 4.90
N LEU A 52 -6.58 0.30 4.90
CA LEU A 52 -5.56 -0.69 5.28
C LEU A 52 -5.45 -0.91 6.79
N GLY A 53 -5.91 0.04 7.59
CA GLY A 53 -5.78 0.03 9.05
C GLY A 53 -4.49 0.71 9.54
N GLY A 54 -3.97 1.68 8.79
CA GLY A 54 -2.80 2.49 9.14
C GLY A 54 -1.77 2.66 8.03
N GLY A 55 -1.92 1.98 6.89
CA GLY A 55 -0.97 2.01 5.77
C GLY A 55 -0.45 0.62 5.39
N VAL A 56 0.61 0.54 4.58
CA VAL A 56 1.22 -0.74 4.20
C VAL A 56 2.10 -1.27 5.33
N PRO A 57 2.04 -2.57 5.63
CA PRO A 57 2.73 -3.12 6.79
C PRO A 57 4.21 -3.41 6.58
N ARG A 58 5.03 -3.00 7.55
CA ARG A 58 6.45 -3.36 7.61
C ARG A 58 6.66 -4.85 7.77
N GLY A 59 7.73 -5.35 7.17
CA GLY A 59 8.13 -6.76 7.25
C GLY A 59 7.19 -7.73 6.56
N ARG A 60 6.49 -7.28 5.51
CA ARG A 60 5.50 -8.10 4.78
C ARG A 60 5.63 -7.95 3.27
N VAL A 61 5.12 -8.97 2.58
CA VAL A 61 4.89 -8.94 1.14
C VAL A 61 3.51 -8.32 0.86
N VAL A 62 3.46 -7.37 -0.08
CA VAL A 62 2.26 -6.68 -0.55
C VAL A 62 2.17 -6.85 -2.06
N GLU A 63 0.97 -7.06 -2.59
CA GLU A 63 0.72 -7.07 -4.04
C GLU A 63 -0.24 -5.94 -4.41
N ILE A 64 0.14 -5.13 -5.39
CA ILE A 64 -0.70 -4.11 -6.00
C ILE A 64 -0.92 -4.53 -7.45
N PHE A 65 -2.16 -4.79 -7.82
CA PHE A 65 -2.48 -5.27 -9.16
C PHE A 65 -3.70 -4.56 -9.72
N GLY A 66 -3.79 -4.53 -11.05
CA GLY A 66 -4.87 -3.84 -11.74
C GLY A 66 -4.59 -3.71 -13.23
N PRO A 67 -5.51 -3.11 -13.99
CA PRO A 67 -5.31 -2.80 -15.40
C PRO A 67 -4.09 -1.92 -15.65
N GLU A 68 -3.67 -1.81 -16.90
CA GLU A 68 -2.72 -0.77 -17.32
C GLU A 68 -3.27 0.63 -17.00
N SER A 69 -2.37 1.58 -16.75
CA SER A 69 -2.71 2.98 -16.44
C SER A 69 -3.68 3.19 -15.27
N SER A 70 -3.81 2.19 -14.38
CA SER A 70 -4.65 2.27 -13.18
C SER A 70 -4.01 3.06 -12.02
N GLY A 71 -2.70 3.37 -12.11
CA GLY A 71 -1.96 4.09 -11.07
C GLY A 71 -1.10 3.20 -10.16
N LYS A 72 -0.82 1.94 -10.52
CA LYS A 72 0.04 1.01 -9.76
C LYS A 72 1.40 1.62 -9.39
N THR A 73 2.15 2.06 -10.39
CA THR A 73 3.49 2.66 -10.23
C THR A 73 3.41 4.00 -9.50
N THR A 74 2.42 4.84 -9.79
CA THR A 74 2.20 6.08 -9.01
C THR A 74 1.99 5.78 -7.51
N LEU A 75 1.13 4.83 -7.17
CA LEU A 75 0.88 4.46 -5.79
C LEU A 75 2.14 3.89 -5.10
N SER A 76 2.93 3.06 -5.79
CA SER A 76 4.18 2.55 -5.21
C SER A 76 5.20 3.65 -4.99
N LEU A 77 5.33 4.61 -5.91
CA LEU A 77 6.21 5.77 -5.75
C LEU A 77 5.79 6.66 -4.57
N HIS A 78 4.49 6.85 -4.33
CA HIS A 78 4.02 7.54 -3.12
C HIS A 78 4.42 6.81 -1.84
N ILE A 79 4.29 5.48 -1.81
CA ILE A 79 4.72 4.68 -0.66
C ILE A 79 6.24 4.82 -0.43
N LEU A 80 7.05 4.84 -1.51
CA LEU A 80 8.49 5.08 -1.40
C LEU A 80 8.80 6.48 -0.87
N ALA A 81 8.13 7.51 -1.39
CA ALA A 81 8.29 8.88 -0.92
C ALA A 81 7.93 9.02 0.57
N GLU A 82 6.83 8.41 1.03
CA GLU A 82 6.45 8.42 2.45
C GLU A 82 7.44 7.64 3.32
N ALA A 83 8.00 6.53 2.84
CA ALA A 83 9.07 5.82 3.54
C ALA A 83 10.32 6.71 3.69
N GLN A 84 10.75 7.38 2.62
CA GLN A 84 11.90 8.31 2.65
C GLN A 84 11.66 9.51 3.57
N LYS A 85 10.45 10.09 3.57
CA LYS A 85 10.07 11.18 4.49
C LYS A 85 10.21 10.75 5.96
N SER A 86 10.00 9.47 6.26
CA SER A 86 10.21 8.90 7.59
C SER A 86 11.68 8.53 7.90
N GLY A 87 12.61 8.87 7.02
CA GLY A 87 14.04 8.57 7.14
C GLY A 87 14.43 7.16 6.69
N GLY A 88 13.54 6.46 5.98
CA GLY A 88 13.78 5.10 5.49
C GLY A 88 14.50 5.04 4.15
N THR A 89 15.20 3.93 3.91
CA THR A 89 15.89 3.64 2.65
C THR A 89 15.00 2.82 1.73
N VAL A 90 15.02 3.12 0.43
CA VAL A 90 14.10 2.51 -0.53
C VAL A 90 14.81 2.01 -1.78
N ALA A 91 14.25 0.97 -2.41
CA ALA A 91 14.69 0.48 -3.71
C ALA A 91 13.54 0.24 -4.68
N PHE A 92 13.84 0.33 -5.96
CA PHE A 92 12.96 0.04 -7.06
C PHE A 92 13.64 -0.92 -8.03
N ILE A 93 13.05 -2.09 -8.24
CA ILE A 93 13.48 -3.08 -9.23
C ILE A 93 12.55 -2.94 -10.43
N ASP A 94 13.03 -2.24 -11.45
CA ASP A 94 12.31 -1.90 -12.68
C ASP A 94 12.58 -2.96 -13.76
N ALA A 95 11.84 -4.05 -13.71
CA ALA A 95 11.85 -5.09 -14.73
C ALA A 95 11.07 -4.68 -15.99
N GLU A 96 10.18 -3.68 -15.92
CA GLU A 96 9.48 -3.13 -17.10
C GLU A 96 10.32 -2.10 -17.87
N HIS A 97 11.45 -1.65 -17.32
CA HIS A 97 12.30 -0.59 -17.88
C HIS A 97 11.52 0.70 -18.21
N ALA A 98 10.52 1.03 -17.37
CA ALA A 98 9.53 2.06 -17.65
C ALA A 98 9.46 3.15 -16.58
N LEU A 99 10.34 3.12 -15.56
CA LEU A 99 10.34 4.15 -14.53
C LEU A 99 10.84 5.49 -15.08
N ASP A 100 10.03 6.54 -14.91
CA ASP A 100 10.40 7.93 -15.19
C ASP A 100 10.95 8.61 -13.90
N PRO A 101 12.26 8.92 -13.84
CA PRO A 101 12.85 9.59 -12.68
C PRO A 101 12.31 11.01 -12.43
N GLU A 102 11.95 11.76 -13.47
CA GLU A 102 11.40 13.11 -13.31
C GLU A 102 10.02 13.05 -12.66
N TYR A 103 9.19 12.11 -13.10
CA TYR A 103 7.88 11.89 -12.50
C TYR A 103 8.00 11.39 -11.05
N ALA A 104 8.93 10.49 -10.75
CA ALA A 104 9.21 10.06 -9.38
C ALA A 104 9.62 11.23 -8.46
N LYS A 105 10.48 12.13 -8.97
CA LYS A 105 10.86 13.35 -8.25
C LYS A 105 9.68 14.29 -8.01
N LYS A 106 8.77 14.45 -8.98
CA LYS A 106 7.54 15.24 -8.84
C LYS A 106 6.58 14.66 -7.77
N ILE A 107 6.53 13.34 -7.63
CA ILE A 107 5.78 12.66 -6.55
C ILE A 107 6.42 12.92 -5.17
N GLY A 108 7.69 13.30 -5.13
CA GLY A 108 8.44 13.57 -3.91
C GLY A 108 9.37 12.44 -3.48
N VAL A 109 9.68 11.50 -4.39
CA VAL A 109 10.75 10.53 -4.17
C VAL A 109 12.10 11.26 -4.24
N ASN A 110 12.96 11.06 -3.25
CA ASN A 110 14.35 11.47 -3.35
C ASN A 110 15.09 10.49 -4.26
N THR A 111 15.22 10.87 -5.53
CA THR A 111 15.84 10.05 -6.58
C THR A 111 17.34 9.85 -6.40
N ASP A 112 18.02 10.76 -5.70
CA ASP A 112 19.47 10.68 -5.47
C ASP A 112 19.83 9.53 -4.51
N GLU A 113 18.91 9.20 -3.61
CA GLU A 113 19.03 8.12 -2.60
C GLU A 113 18.17 6.88 -2.96
N LEU A 114 17.50 6.89 -4.11
CA LEU A 114 16.70 5.74 -4.56
C LEU A 114 17.61 4.69 -5.20
N LEU A 115 17.66 3.50 -4.61
CA LEU A 115 18.36 2.37 -5.23
C LEU A 115 17.55 1.81 -6.40
N LEU A 116 17.99 2.06 -7.62
CA LEU A 116 17.35 1.57 -8.85
C LEU A 116 18.11 0.36 -9.40
N SER A 117 17.38 -0.69 -9.77
CA SER A 117 17.92 -1.86 -10.48
C SER A 117 17.06 -2.17 -11.69
N GLN A 118 17.70 -2.40 -12.83
CA GLN A 118 17.07 -2.80 -14.09
C GLN A 118 17.63 -4.18 -14.51
N PRO A 119 17.02 -5.28 -14.05
CA PRO A 119 17.54 -6.63 -14.26
C PRO A 119 17.21 -7.15 -15.67
N ASP A 120 18.09 -8.00 -16.20
CA ASP A 120 17.95 -8.66 -17.50
C ASP A 120 17.07 -9.93 -17.43
N SER A 121 16.81 -10.47 -16.23
CA SER A 121 16.02 -11.70 -16.04
C SER A 121 15.27 -11.74 -14.72
N GLY A 122 14.20 -12.54 -14.65
CA GLY A 122 13.41 -12.77 -13.45
C GLY A 122 14.23 -13.37 -12.30
N GLU A 123 15.15 -14.29 -12.59
CA GLU A 123 16.06 -14.85 -11.58
C GLU A 123 16.95 -13.76 -10.97
N GLN A 124 17.58 -12.94 -11.80
CA GLN A 124 18.46 -11.86 -11.36
C GLN A 124 17.70 -10.82 -10.53
N ALA A 125 16.49 -10.43 -10.97
CA ALA A 125 15.63 -9.52 -10.22
C ALA A 125 15.34 -10.03 -8.80
N LEU A 126 15.02 -11.32 -8.67
CA LEU A 126 14.69 -11.94 -7.38
C LEU A 126 15.92 -12.19 -6.50
N GLU A 127 17.09 -12.42 -7.09
CA GLU A 127 18.38 -12.49 -6.39
C GLU A 127 18.82 -11.12 -5.83
N ILE A 128 18.64 -10.06 -6.63
CA ILE A 128 18.87 -8.68 -6.20
C ILE A 128 17.91 -8.34 -5.04
N LEU A 129 16.62 -8.66 -5.19
CA LEU A 129 15.63 -8.49 -4.13
C LEU A 129 16.04 -9.23 -2.85
N GLU A 130 16.44 -10.51 -2.95
CA GLU A 130 16.87 -11.29 -1.79
C GLU A 130 18.09 -10.66 -1.10
N THR A 131 19.07 -10.19 -1.87
CA THR A 131 20.27 -9.53 -1.37
C THR A 131 19.94 -8.23 -0.64
N LEU A 132 19.10 -7.38 -1.26
CA LEU A 132 18.65 -6.13 -0.67
C LEU A 132 17.89 -6.36 0.63
N VAL A 133 16.95 -7.31 0.67
CA VAL A 133 16.23 -7.64 1.92
C VAL A 133 17.21 -8.14 2.98
N ARG A 134 18.15 -9.04 2.65
CA ARG A 134 19.12 -9.59 3.60
C ARG A 134 20.08 -8.56 4.18
N SER A 135 20.34 -7.46 3.47
CA SER A 135 21.17 -6.36 3.97
C SER A 135 20.58 -5.71 5.24
N ASN A 136 19.27 -5.85 5.46
CA ASN A 136 18.53 -5.21 6.55
C ASN A 136 18.66 -3.68 6.57
N ALA A 137 19.04 -3.07 5.45
CA ALA A 137 19.23 -1.62 5.32
C ALA A 137 18.04 -0.90 4.67
N LEU A 138 17.10 -1.65 4.09
CA LEU A 138 15.97 -1.10 3.34
C LEU A 138 14.63 -1.27 4.05
N ASP A 139 13.82 -0.22 3.99
CA ASP A 139 12.48 -0.15 4.55
C ASP A 139 11.42 -0.61 3.55
N VAL A 140 11.56 -0.25 2.27
CA VAL A 140 10.62 -0.61 1.20
C VAL A 140 11.36 -0.95 -0.08
N ILE A 141 10.95 -2.04 -0.71
CA ILE A 141 11.42 -2.45 -2.04
C ILE A 141 10.21 -2.68 -2.94
N VAL A 142 10.19 -2.02 -4.10
CA VAL A 142 9.17 -2.21 -5.14
C VAL A 142 9.75 -3.07 -6.26
N VAL A 143 8.95 -3.99 -6.78
CA VAL A 143 9.26 -4.78 -7.99
C VAL A 143 8.19 -4.49 -9.03
N ASP A 144 8.58 -3.82 -10.12
CA ASP A 144 7.71 -3.43 -11.23
C ASP A 144 8.18 -4.12 -12.53
N SER A 145 7.53 -5.17 -13.02
CA SER A 145 6.39 -5.88 -12.43
C SER A 145 6.59 -7.39 -12.49
N VAL A 146 5.75 -8.13 -11.76
CA VAL A 146 5.77 -9.61 -11.78
C VAL A 146 5.63 -10.17 -13.19
N ALA A 147 4.88 -9.48 -14.07
CA ALA A 147 4.69 -9.94 -15.44
C ALA A 147 5.99 -9.90 -16.25
N ALA A 148 6.89 -8.97 -15.94
CA ALA A 148 8.18 -8.79 -16.59
C ALA A 148 9.32 -9.61 -15.94
N LEU A 149 9.04 -10.40 -14.91
CA LEU A 149 10.00 -11.34 -14.32
C LEU A 149 10.14 -12.58 -15.21
N THR A 150 10.66 -12.38 -16.43
CA THR A 150 10.81 -13.42 -17.45
C THR A 150 12.01 -14.31 -17.11
N PRO A 151 11.83 -15.63 -16.96
CA PRO A 151 12.93 -16.55 -16.69
C PRO A 151 13.98 -16.55 -17.80
N ARG A 152 15.28 -16.71 -17.48
CA ARG A 152 16.36 -16.73 -18.48
C ARG A 152 16.13 -17.70 -19.64
N ALA A 153 15.65 -18.92 -19.34
CA ALA A 153 15.37 -19.91 -20.38
C ALA A 153 14.29 -19.45 -21.39
N GLU A 154 13.37 -18.59 -20.97
CA GLU A 154 12.36 -18.00 -21.86
C GLU A 154 12.94 -16.83 -22.69
N ILE A 155 13.93 -16.12 -22.17
CA ILE A 155 14.64 -15.04 -22.88
C ILE A 155 15.62 -15.59 -23.92
N GLU A 156 16.32 -16.67 -23.58
CA GLU A 156 17.31 -17.33 -24.45
C GLU A 156 16.67 -18.28 -25.47
N GLY A 157 15.42 -18.70 -25.24
CA GLY A 157 14.67 -19.58 -26.13
C GLY A 157 14.08 -18.85 -27.35
N ASP A 158 13.60 -19.64 -28.31
CA ASP A 158 13.00 -19.09 -29.53
C ASP A 158 11.54 -18.67 -29.30
N MET A 159 11.07 -17.70 -30.08
CA MET A 159 9.66 -17.29 -30.06
C MET A 159 8.76 -18.47 -30.47
N GLY A 160 7.93 -18.92 -29.53
CA GLY A 160 7.03 -20.07 -29.73
C GLY A 160 7.40 -21.29 -28.88
N ASP A 161 8.56 -21.27 -28.21
CA ASP A 161 8.95 -22.34 -27.31
C ASP A 161 8.03 -22.45 -26.09
N ALA A 162 7.69 -23.69 -25.74
CA ALA A 162 6.74 -23.98 -24.67
C ALA A 162 7.40 -23.98 -23.29
N HIS A 163 7.39 -22.83 -22.62
CA HIS A 163 7.91 -22.68 -21.24
C HIS A 163 6.81 -22.79 -20.18
N MET A 164 6.14 -23.95 -20.11
CA MET A 164 4.96 -24.12 -19.25
C MET A 164 5.26 -23.89 -17.75
N GLY A 165 4.74 -22.78 -17.21
CA GLY A 165 4.71 -22.51 -15.78
C GLY A 165 6.06 -22.16 -15.14
N LEU A 166 7.07 -21.84 -15.94
CA LEU A 166 8.43 -21.55 -15.45
C LEU A 166 8.44 -20.35 -14.49
N GLN A 167 7.82 -19.25 -14.88
CA GLN A 167 7.67 -18.06 -14.03
C GLN A 167 6.93 -18.36 -12.70
N ALA A 168 5.89 -19.20 -12.72
CA ALA A 168 5.14 -19.57 -11.51
C ALA A 168 6.00 -20.39 -10.54
N ARG A 169 6.88 -21.25 -11.05
CA ARG A 169 7.83 -22.03 -10.24
C ARG A 169 8.89 -21.12 -9.63
N LEU A 170 9.45 -20.21 -10.43
CA LEU A 170 10.42 -19.21 -9.98
C LEU A 170 9.85 -18.37 -8.82
N MET A 171 8.67 -17.80 -9.00
CA MET A 171 7.98 -17.02 -7.97
C MET A 171 7.71 -17.84 -6.69
N SER A 172 7.31 -19.11 -6.84
CA SER A 172 7.06 -20.00 -5.71
C SER A 172 8.32 -20.28 -4.90
N GLN A 173 9.47 -20.45 -5.56
CA GLN A 173 10.76 -20.68 -4.91
C GLN A 173 11.26 -19.42 -4.21
N ALA A 174 11.21 -18.26 -4.88
CA ALA A 174 11.66 -17.00 -4.33
C ALA A 174 10.85 -16.57 -3.10
N LEU A 175 9.51 -16.58 -3.20
CA LEU A 175 8.64 -16.16 -2.10
C LEU A 175 8.76 -17.06 -0.86
N ARG A 176 9.02 -18.36 -1.05
CA ARG A 176 9.28 -19.30 0.06
C ARG A 176 10.51 -18.91 0.87
N LYS A 177 11.57 -18.42 0.20
CA LYS A 177 12.78 -17.92 0.87
C LYS A 177 12.53 -16.54 1.49
N LEU A 178 12.02 -15.61 0.68
CA LEU A 178 11.88 -14.19 1.02
C LEU A 178 11.00 -13.94 2.24
N THR A 179 9.85 -14.62 2.36
CA THR A 179 8.85 -14.30 3.40
C THR A 179 9.42 -14.31 4.81
N SER A 180 10.32 -15.25 5.10
CA SER A 180 10.96 -15.36 6.41
C SER A 180 11.96 -14.23 6.69
N ILE A 181 12.67 -13.78 5.66
CA ILE A 181 13.72 -12.75 5.73
C ILE A 181 13.07 -11.37 5.83
N VAL A 182 12.06 -11.13 5.00
CA VAL A 182 11.21 -9.93 4.99
C VAL A 182 10.64 -9.66 6.39
N ALA A 183 10.11 -10.69 7.07
CA ALA A 183 9.59 -10.56 8.42
C ALA A 183 10.65 -10.19 9.46
N LYS A 184 11.87 -10.76 9.36
CA LYS A 184 12.97 -10.49 10.29
C LYS A 184 13.56 -9.09 10.12
N THR A 185 13.64 -8.62 8.88
CA THR A 185 14.30 -7.37 8.50
C THR A 185 13.36 -6.16 8.56
N LYS A 186 12.07 -6.39 8.77
CA LYS A 186 11.01 -5.38 8.71
C LYS A 186 10.92 -4.63 7.37
N THR A 187 11.61 -5.07 6.32
CA THR A 187 11.46 -4.54 4.96
C THR A 187 10.08 -4.86 4.40
N THR A 188 9.41 -3.89 3.79
CA THR A 188 8.19 -4.11 3.02
C THR A 188 8.55 -4.42 1.57
N VAL A 189 8.06 -5.52 1.02
CA VAL A 189 8.27 -5.86 -0.39
C VAL A 189 6.95 -5.72 -1.14
N ILE A 190 6.92 -4.83 -2.13
CA ILE A 190 5.73 -4.53 -2.94
C ILE A 190 5.94 -5.09 -4.34
N PHE A 191 5.10 -6.05 -4.73
CA PHE A 191 5.04 -6.53 -6.11
C PHE A 191 3.93 -5.81 -6.87
N LEU A 192 4.29 -5.17 -7.98
CA LEU A 192 3.31 -4.70 -8.95
C LEU A 192 2.96 -5.83 -9.90
N ASN A 193 1.69 -5.96 -10.26
CA ASN A 193 1.23 -7.04 -11.12
C ASN A 193 0.13 -6.57 -12.07
N GLN A 194 0.06 -7.23 -13.22
CA GLN A 194 -0.92 -6.95 -14.26
C GLN A 194 -2.06 -7.97 -14.20
N LEU A 195 -3.24 -7.54 -14.66
CA LEU A 195 -4.36 -8.45 -14.90
C LEU A 195 -4.20 -9.17 -16.25
N ARG A 196 -4.63 -10.43 -16.27
CA ARG A 196 -4.80 -11.29 -17.45
C ARG A 196 -6.15 -11.99 -17.35
N MET A 197 -6.67 -12.48 -18.47
CA MET A 197 -7.90 -13.27 -18.49
C MET A 197 -7.58 -14.77 -18.52
N LYS A 198 -8.25 -15.56 -17.69
CA LYS A 198 -8.25 -17.01 -17.80
C LYS A 198 -9.19 -17.44 -18.92
N ILE A 199 -8.64 -18.09 -19.93
CA ILE A 199 -9.42 -18.69 -21.03
C ILE A 199 -10.24 -19.86 -20.48
N GLY A 200 -11.49 -20.00 -20.92
CA GLY A 200 -12.37 -21.12 -20.57
C GLY A 200 -13.19 -20.97 -19.28
N VAL A 201 -13.16 -19.80 -18.63
CA VAL A 201 -14.03 -19.50 -17.48
C VAL A 201 -15.39 -19.01 -17.98
N VAL A 202 -16.43 -19.84 -17.87
CA VAL A 202 -17.80 -19.53 -18.31
C VAL A 202 -18.65 -18.93 -17.16
N PHE A 203 -18.23 -19.13 -15.90
CA PHE A 203 -18.92 -18.61 -14.72
C PHE A 203 -17.93 -18.02 -13.71
N GLY A 204 -18.25 -16.85 -13.15
CA GLY A 204 -17.40 -16.12 -12.19
C GLY A 204 -16.50 -15.06 -12.83
N ASN A 205 -15.54 -14.51 -12.07
CA ASN A 205 -14.59 -13.51 -12.58
C ASN A 205 -13.43 -14.21 -13.33
N PRO A 206 -13.23 -13.94 -14.65
CA PRO A 206 -12.14 -14.52 -15.43
C PRO A 206 -10.77 -13.88 -15.15
N GLU A 207 -10.70 -12.75 -14.43
CA GLU A 207 -9.46 -12.04 -14.16
C GLU A 207 -8.51 -12.84 -13.25
N THR A 208 -7.23 -12.86 -13.60
CA THR A 208 -6.14 -13.42 -12.80
C THR A 208 -4.91 -12.51 -12.87
N THR A 209 -3.97 -12.70 -11.95
CA THR A 209 -2.65 -12.06 -11.98
C THR A 209 -1.59 -13.04 -12.50
N THR A 210 -0.47 -12.49 -12.99
CA THR A 210 0.69 -13.26 -13.50
C THR A 210 1.54 -13.85 -12.36
N GLY A 211 2.49 -14.75 -12.68
CA GLY A 211 3.38 -15.36 -11.69
C GLY A 211 2.78 -16.51 -10.85
N GLY A 212 1.66 -17.10 -11.29
CA GLY A 212 1.02 -18.23 -10.61
C GLY A 212 0.21 -17.86 -9.37
N GLN A 213 0.07 -18.78 -8.40
CA GLN A 213 -0.73 -18.54 -7.19
C GLN A 213 0.12 -18.15 -5.97
N ALA A 214 1.43 -18.36 -5.99
CA ALA A 214 2.28 -18.18 -4.81
C ALA A 214 2.16 -16.79 -4.20
N LEU A 215 2.28 -15.73 -5.01
CA LEU A 215 2.18 -14.35 -4.55
C LEU A 215 0.85 -14.07 -3.83
N LYS A 216 -0.25 -14.66 -4.30
CA LYS A 216 -1.58 -14.50 -3.67
C LYS A 216 -1.60 -15.06 -2.25
N PHE A 217 -0.88 -16.15 -1.98
CA PHE A 217 -0.84 -16.78 -0.66
C PHE A 217 0.15 -16.09 0.29
N TYR A 218 1.34 -15.76 -0.20
CA TYR A 218 2.41 -15.13 0.59
C TYR A 218 2.13 -13.66 0.91
N SER A 219 1.45 -12.93 0.01
CA SER A 219 1.07 -11.54 0.27
C SER A 219 0.19 -11.42 1.52
N SER A 220 0.54 -10.48 2.40
CA SER A 220 -0.27 -10.11 3.56
C SER A 220 -1.38 -9.14 3.21
N VAL A 221 -1.10 -8.27 2.24
CA VAL A 221 -2.05 -7.30 1.69
C VAL A 221 -2.09 -7.47 0.18
N ARG A 222 -3.29 -7.46 -0.41
CA ARG A 222 -3.48 -7.43 -1.86
C ARG A 222 -4.47 -6.32 -2.21
N MET A 223 -4.09 -5.46 -3.14
CA MET A 223 -4.85 -4.28 -3.55
C MET A 223 -5.18 -4.35 -5.04
N ASP A 224 -6.48 -4.32 -5.37
CA ASP A 224 -7.00 -4.18 -6.74
C ASP A 224 -7.22 -2.68 -7.00
N ILE A 225 -6.35 -2.08 -7.82
CA ILE A 225 -6.40 -0.66 -8.18
C ILE A 225 -6.98 -0.49 -9.58
N ARG A 226 -7.96 0.41 -9.73
CA ARG A 226 -8.63 0.69 -11.01
C ARG A 226 -8.88 2.18 -11.20
N CYS A 227 -8.72 2.65 -12.43
CA CYS A 227 -9.26 3.93 -12.86
C CYS A 227 -10.78 3.80 -13.02
N ILE A 228 -11.56 4.65 -12.35
CA ILE A 228 -13.03 4.65 -12.38
C ILE A 228 -13.61 5.90 -13.04
N GLY A 229 -12.78 6.89 -13.36
CA GLY A 229 -13.20 8.12 -14.02
C GLY A 229 -12.03 9.01 -14.36
N LYS A 230 -12.24 9.96 -15.27
CA LYS A 230 -11.25 10.97 -15.63
C LYS A 230 -11.64 12.31 -15.00
N ILE A 231 -10.64 13.14 -14.68
CA ILE A 231 -10.83 14.46 -14.10
C ILE A 231 -10.54 15.48 -15.20
N GLU A 232 -11.50 16.37 -15.45
CA GLU A 232 -11.38 17.47 -16.41
C GLU A 232 -10.87 18.73 -15.70
N GLY A 233 -9.99 19.48 -16.36
CA GLY A 233 -9.48 20.76 -15.87
C GLY A 233 -10.56 21.85 -15.85
N VAL A 234 -10.41 22.82 -14.95
CA VAL A 234 -11.28 24.00 -14.89
C VAL A 234 -10.55 25.16 -15.58
N GLY A 235 -10.99 25.56 -16.79
CA GLY A 235 -10.60 26.86 -17.35
C GLY A 235 -9.99 26.96 -18.76
N THR A 236 -10.24 26.06 -19.70
CA THR A 236 -9.85 26.25 -21.11
C THR A 236 -10.99 25.87 -22.08
N VAL A 237 -10.88 26.36 -23.33
CA VAL A 237 -11.87 26.20 -24.43
C VAL A 237 -12.05 24.71 -24.80
N GLU A 238 -11.09 23.85 -24.46
CA GLU A 238 -11.17 22.40 -24.54
C GLU A 238 -11.01 21.78 -23.15
N LYS A 239 -11.84 20.78 -22.85
CA LYS A 239 -11.81 20.01 -21.59
C LYS A 239 -10.56 19.13 -21.53
N GLU A 240 -9.42 19.72 -21.18
CA GLU A 240 -8.18 18.98 -20.98
C GLU A 240 -8.33 18.03 -19.77
N LEU A 241 -7.89 16.79 -19.94
CA LEU A 241 -7.88 15.80 -18.87
C LEU A 241 -6.67 16.06 -17.98
N VAL A 242 -6.90 16.28 -16.68
CA VAL A 242 -5.86 16.67 -15.72
C VAL A 242 -5.56 15.58 -14.67
N GLY A 243 -6.32 14.49 -14.67
CA GLY A 243 -6.10 13.37 -13.76
C GLY A 243 -7.10 12.24 -13.91
N ASN A 244 -6.98 11.26 -13.02
CA ASN A 244 -7.84 10.10 -12.93
C ASN A 244 -8.42 9.96 -11.52
N ARG A 245 -9.71 9.65 -11.43
CA ARG A 245 -10.33 9.13 -10.22
C ARG A 245 -10.00 7.64 -10.12
N VAL A 246 -9.39 7.24 -9.02
CA VAL A 246 -8.90 5.89 -8.79
C VAL A 246 -9.62 5.26 -7.61
N LYS A 247 -9.89 3.97 -7.73
CA LYS A 247 -10.47 3.13 -6.70
C LYS A 247 -9.53 1.99 -6.37
N VAL A 248 -9.26 1.80 -5.08
CA VAL A 248 -8.46 0.69 -4.56
C VAL A 248 -9.34 -0.17 -3.66
N LYS A 249 -9.49 -1.45 -4.02
CA LYS A 249 -10.18 -2.46 -3.21
C LYS A 249 -9.16 -3.38 -2.55
N ILE A 250 -9.25 -3.51 -1.23
CA ILE A 250 -8.37 -4.39 -0.45
C ILE A 250 -8.95 -5.80 -0.49
N ILE A 251 -8.53 -6.61 -1.46
CA ILE A 251 -9.07 -7.97 -1.63
C ILE A 251 -8.48 -8.99 -0.64
N LYS A 252 -7.36 -8.65 0.01
CA LYS A 252 -6.77 -9.43 1.10
C LYS A 252 -6.08 -8.50 2.09
N ASN A 253 -6.30 -8.73 3.38
CA ASN A 253 -5.60 -8.05 4.46
C ASN A 253 -5.46 -9.01 5.65
N LYS A 254 -4.23 -9.28 6.08
CA LYS A 254 -3.92 -10.13 7.25
C LYS A 254 -3.73 -9.34 8.55
N ILE A 255 -3.92 -8.02 8.51
CA ILE A 255 -3.57 -7.11 9.61
C ILE A 255 -4.80 -6.37 10.11
N ALA A 256 -5.65 -5.95 9.19
CA ALA A 256 -6.95 -5.36 9.47
C ALA A 256 -8.05 -6.06 8.65
N PRO A 257 -9.34 -5.79 8.91
CA PRO A 257 -10.44 -6.36 8.14
C PRO A 257 -10.30 -6.08 6.63
N PRO A 258 -10.41 -7.09 5.76
CA PRO A 258 -10.33 -6.93 4.31
C PRO A 258 -11.62 -6.34 3.71
N PHE A 259 -11.62 -6.18 2.38
CA PHE A 259 -12.75 -5.76 1.53
C PHE A 259 -13.19 -4.30 1.66
N LYS A 260 -12.45 -3.50 2.43
CA LYS A 260 -12.59 -2.04 2.40
C LYS A 260 -12.14 -1.48 1.05
N ILE A 261 -12.69 -0.30 0.74
CA ILE A 261 -12.46 0.44 -0.50
C ILE A 261 -11.97 1.84 -0.13
N ALA A 262 -10.99 2.32 -0.87
CA ALA A 262 -10.55 3.71 -0.87
C ALA A 262 -10.71 4.29 -2.29
N GLU A 263 -11.05 5.57 -2.37
CA GLU A 263 -11.18 6.30 -3.62
C GLU A 263 -10.49 7.65 -3.46
N PHE A 264 -9.61 7.98 -4.40
CA PHE A 264 -8.81 9.20 -4.39
C PHE A 264 -8.45 9.59 -5.82
N ASP A 265 -7.94 10.81 -5.99
CA ASP A 265 -7.53 11.32 -7.30
C ASP A 265 -6.04 11.16 -7.50
N ILE A 266 -5.63 10.79 -8.71
CA ILE A 266 -4.26 10.86 -9.20
C ILE A 266 -4.22 11.94 -10.28
N MET A 267 -3.54 13.05 -10.00
CA MET A 267 -3.38 14.17 -10.91
C MET A 267 -2.13 13.98 -11.77
N TYR A 268 -2.24 14.28 -13.07
CA TYR A 268 -1.10 14.24 -13.97
C TYR A 268 -0.03 15.23 -13.49
N ASN A 269 1.22 14.79 -13.39
CA ASN A 269 2.37 15.55 -12.89
C ASN A 269 2.38 15.94 -11.39
N LYS A 270 1.40 15.51 -10.58
CA LYS A 270 1.42 15.74 -9.12
C LYS A 270 1.26 14.47 -8.28
N GLY A 271 0.72 13.39 -8.86
CA GLY A 271 0.46 12.16 -8.14
C GLY A 271 -0.86 12.20 -7.35
N ILE A 272 -0.91 11.48 -6.24
CA ILE A 272 -2.08 11.39 -5.35
C ILE A 272 -2.38 12.77 -4.77
N SER A 273 -3.63 13.20 -4.97
CA SER A 273 -4.15 14.47 -4.47
C SER A 273 -4.58 14.35 -3.00
N PHE A 274 -3.67 14.61 -2.07
CA PHE A 274 -3.95 14.50 -0.63
C PHE A 274 -5.11 15.39 -0.16
N GLU A 275 -5.19 16.63 -0.65
CA GLU A 275 -6.21 17.60 -0.27
C GLU A 275 -7.60 17.17 -0.74
N GLY A 276 -7.66 16.60 -1.94
CA GLY A 276 -8.87 16.02 -2.51
C GLY A 276 -9.34 14.78 -1.74
N ASP A 277 -8.42 13.90 -1.39
CA ASP A 277 -8.68 12.71 -0.57
C ASP A 277 -9.18 13.11 0.83
N LEU A 278 -8.52 14.08 1.46
CA LEU A 278 -8.90 14.61 2.77
C LEU A 278 -10.29 15.26 2.75
N LEU A 279 -10.61 16.07 1.73
CA LEU A 279 -11.90 16.72 1.59
C LEU A 279 -13.05 15.69 1.44
N ASP A 280 -12.82 14.67 0.62
CA ASP A 280 -13.81 13.60 0.40
C ASP A 280 -14.04 12.82 1.70
N LEU A 281 -12.98 12.51 2.45
CA LEU A 281 -13.07 11.87 3.77
C LEU A 281 -13.76 12.76 4.80
N ALA A 282 -13.39 14.03 4.89
CA ALA A 282 -13.99 14.98 5.83
C ALA A 282 -15.49 15.14 5.55
N THR A 283 -15.89 15.12 4.28
CA THR A 283 -17.31 15.17 3.89
C THR A 283 -18.03 13.89 4.26
N LYS A 284 -17.42 12.73 4.00
CA LYS A 284 -17.96 11.42 4.36
C LYS A 284 -18.18 11.26 5.87
N TYR A 285 -17.32 11.87 6.68
CA TYR A 285 -17.40 11.85 8.14
C TYR A 285 -18.14 13.04 8.74
N ASN A 286 -18.80 13.87 7.92
CA ASN A 286 -19.52 15.07 8.36
C ASN A 286 -18.66 16.11 9.11
N ILE A 287 -17.33 16.08 8.92
CA ILE A 287 -16.41 17.09 9.45
C ILE A 287 -16.51 18.37 8.61
N THR A 288 -16.58 18.22 7.28
CA THR A 288 -16.91 19.30 6.36
C THR A 288 -18.35 19.14 5.90
N ARG A 289 -19.15 20.21 5.99
CA ARG A 289 -20.55 20.21 5.53
C ARG A 289 -20.61 20.61 4.07
N LYS A 290 -21.37 19.83 3.29
CA LYS A 290 -21.72 20.13 1.90
C LYS A 290 -23.20 20.51 1.80
N ALA A 291 -23.48 21.78 1.49
CA ALA A 291 -24.82 22.30 1.21
C ALA A 291 -24.93 22.61 -0.28
N GLY A 292 -25.53 21.67 -1.05
CA GLY A 292 -25.52 21.74 -2.51
C GLY A 292 -24.09 21.67 -3.05
N ALA A 293 -23.63 22.75 -3.70
CA ALA A 293 -22.27 22.89 -4.20
C ALA A 293 -21.29 23.55 -3.21
N PHE A 294 -21.77 24.08 -2.07
CA PHE A 294 -20.95 24.83 -1.13
C PHE A 294 -20.38 23.92 -0.03
N TYR A 295 -19.10 24.12 0.29
CA TYR A 295 -18.41 23.45 1.40
C TYR A 295 -18.13 24.41 2.55
N SER A 296 -18.25 23.91 3.77
CA SER A 296 -17.96 24.64 4.99
C SER A 296 -17.30 23.71 6.02
N TYR A 297 -16.48 24.29 6.89
CA TYR A 297 -15.82 23.59 7.99
C TYR A 297 -15.95 24.46 9.24
N LYS A 298 -16.57 23.90 10.29
CA LYS A 298 -17.01 24.66 11.47
C LYS A 298 -17.83 25.88 11.00
N ASP A 299 -17.49 27.09 11.44
CA ASP A 299 -18.18 28.32 11.04
C ASP A 299 -17.62 28.99 9.77
N LYS A 300 -16.62 28.38 9.11
CA LYS A 300 -15.95 28.96 7.94
C LYS A 300 -16.46 28.35 6.64
N LYS A 301 -16.77 29.21 5.66
CA LYS A 301 -17.04 28.78 4.28
C LYS A 301 -15.71 28.49 3.59
N LEU A 302 -15.60 27.29 3.00
CA LEU A 302 -14.41 26.86 2.26
C LEU A 302 -14.49 27.27 0.79
N GLY A 303 -15.69 27.30 0.21
CA GLY A 303 -15.91 27.69 -1.17
C GLY A 303 -17.03 26.91 -1.85
N GLN A 304 -17.19 27.14 -3.16
CA GLN A 304 -18.16 26.46 -4.01
C GLN A 304 -17.46 25.52 -4.99
N GLY A 305 -17.91 24.27 -5.06
CA GLY A 305 -17.35 23.25 -5.94
C GLY A 305 -16.13 22.55 -5.33
N ARG A 306 -16.00 21.25 -5.59
CA ARG A 306 -14.95 20.41 -5.02
C ARG A 306 -13.55 20.88 -5.43
N GLU A 307 -13.35 21.19 -6.71
CA GLU A 307 -12.04 21.58 -7.25
C GLU A 307 -11.55 22.92 -6.70
N ASN A 308 -12.44 23.91 -6.54
CA ASN A 308 -12.08 25.21 -5.95
C ASN A 308 -11.71 25.07 -4.47
N VAL A 309 -12.43 24.23 -3.73
CA VAL A 309 -12.13 23.97 -2.31
C VAL A 309 -10.81 23.23 -2.17
N LYS A 310 -10.52 22.28 -3.06
CA LYS A 310 -9.22 21.61 -3.12
C LYS A 310 -8.08 22.61 -3.33
N ALA A 311 -8.23 23.53 -4.29
CA ALA A 311 -7.24 24.58 -4.54
C ALA A 311 -7.06 25.50 -3.32
N PHE A 312 -8.16 25.90 -2.68
CA PHE A 312 -8.12 26.69 -1.44
C PHE A 312 -7.41 25.98 -0.28
N LEU A 313 -7.64 24.66 -0.11
CA LEU A 313 -6.97 23.87 0.93
C LEU A 313 -5.47 23.71 0.66
N LEU A 314 -5.08 23.59 -0.61
CA LEU A 314 -3.67 23.54 -1.02
C LEU A 314 -2.93 24.84 -0.68
N GLU A 315 -3.60 26.00 -0.82
CA GLU A 315 -3.03 27.31 -0.47
C GLU A 315 -3.07 27.59 1.05
N ASN A 316 -3.87 26.85 1.82
CA ASN A 316 -4.11 27.09 3.24
C ASN A 316 -3.73 25.90 4.13
N ASP A 317 -2.42 25.70 4.29
CA ASP A 317 -1.82 24.60 5.08
C ASP A 317 -2.36 24.51 6.52
N LYS A 318 -2.65 25.65 7.17
CA LYS A 318 -3.22 25.67 8.52
C LYS A 318 -4.59 24.99 8.55
N MET A 319 -5.46 25.32 7.60
CA MET A 319 -6.79 24.74 7.53
C MET A 319 -6.76 23.27 7.10
N LEU A 320 -5.87 22.92 6.16
CA LEU A 320 -5.64 21.54 5.75
C LEU A 320 -5.28 20.66 6.96
N LYS A 321 -4.29 21.08 7.76
CA LYS A 321 -3.85 20.38 8.97
C LYS A 321 -4.92 20.29 10.05
N ASP A 322 -5.72 21.34 10.24
CA ASP A 322 -6.83 21.32 11.19
C ASP A 322 -7.89 20.27 10.80
N ILE A 323 -8.27 20.21 9.52
CA ILE A 323 -9.21 19.20 9.01
C ILE A 323 -8.61 17.79 9.09
N GLU A 324 -7.33 17.64 8.71
CA GLU A 324 -6.62 16.36 8.79
C GLU A 324 -6.59 15.81 10.22
N LYS A 325 -6.31 16.68 11.20
CA LYS A 325 -6.30 16.32 12.61
C LYS A 325 -7.67 15.85 13.08
N ASP A 326 -8.75 16.55 12.73
CA ASP A 326 -10.11 16.16 13.10
C ASP A 326 -10.50 14.82 12.45
N VAL A 327 -10.14 14.60 11.18
CA VAL A 327 -10.37 13.32 10.48
C VAL A 327 -9.59 12.18 11.16
N LYS A 328 -8.29 12.37 11.42
CA LYS A 328 -7.46 11.35 12.08
C LYS A 328 -7.94 11.04 13.49
N ALA A 329 -8.33 12.06 14.27
CA ALA A 329 -8.87 11.87 15.62
C ALA A 329 -10.19 11.09 15.61
N LEU A 330 -11.08 11.35 14.64
CA LEU A 330 -12.33 10.60 14.53
C LEU A 330 -12.11 9.12 14.16
N VAL A 331 -11.17 8.86 13.26
CA VAL A 331 -10.93 7.52 12.71
C VAL A 331 -10.05 6.68 13.64
N PHE A 332 -8.89 7.21 14.04
CA PHE A 332 -7.86 6.50 14.79
C PHE A 332 -7.80 6.87 16.29
N GLY A 333 -8.44 7.97 16.70
CA GLY A 333 -8.37 8.45 18.07
C GLY A 333 -9.11 7.58 19.09
N THR A 334 -8.81 7.84 20.36
CA THR A 334 -9.50 7.27 21.52
C THR A 334 -10.96 7.71 21.58
N ALA A 335 -11.80 7.02 22.37
CA ALA A 335 -13.19 7.40 22.56
C ALA A 335 -13.36 8.87 23.02
N ALA A 336 -12.42 9.37 23.83
CA ALA A 336 -12.40 10.75 24.31
C ALA A 336 -12.11 11.75 23.18
N GLU A 337 -11.15 11.44 22.29
CA GLU A 337 -10.81 12.28 21.14
C GLU A 337 -11.96 12.33 20.14
N LYS A 338 -12.59 11.19 19.86
CA LYS A 338 -13.78 11.11 19.00
C LYS A 338 -14.92 11.98 19.56
N ALA A 339 -15.19 11.88 20.86
CA ALA A 339 -16.22 12.68 21.52
C ALA A 339 -15.92 14.18 21.47
N LYS A 340 -14.65 14.59 21.51
CA LYS A 340 -14.26 16.00 21.38
C LYS A 340 -14.54 16.53 19.97
N VAL A 341 -14.11 15.80 18.93
CA VAL A 341 -14.37 16.20 17.55
C VAL A 341 -15.87 16.33 17.30
N VAL A 342 -16.67 15.36 17.73
CA VAL A 342 -18.14 15.38 17.56
C VAL A 342 -18.80 16.55 18.31
N LYS A 343 -18.26 16.96 19.48
CA LYS A 343 -18.78 18.13 20.22
C LYS A 343 -18.52 19.44 19.48
N ASP A 344 -17.36 19.57 18.86
CA ASP A 344 -16.90 20.75 18.13
C ASP A 344 -17.55 20.87 16.73
N LEU A 345 -18.29 19.85 16.29
CA LEU A 345 -19.13 19.92 15.09
C LEU A 345 -20.45 20.67 15.38
N PRO A 346 -20.99 21.43 14.41
CA PRO A 346 -22.28 22.12 14.53
C PRO A 346 -23.41 21.17 14.95
N ALA A 347 -24.41 21.68 15.70
CA ALA A 347 -25.47 20.87 16.33
C ALA A 347 -26.27 19.98 15.36
N GLU A 348 -26.38 20.37 14.08
CA GLU A 348 -27.08 19.62 13.03
C GLU A 348 -26.33 18.34 12.58
N ALA A 349 -25.04 18.19 12.91
CA ALA A 349 -24.21 17.02 12.56
C ALA A 349 -24.13 15.97 13.68
N LYS A 350 -24.88 16.16 14.79
CA LYS A 350 -24.86 15.30 15.98
C LYS A 350 -25.90 14.17 15.96
N ALA A 351 -26.59 13.96 14.83
CA ALA A 351 -27.65 12.98 14.66
C ALA A 351 -27.18 11.69 13.97
#